data_AF-A0A645DWU8-F1
#
_entry.id   AF-A0A645DWU8-F1
#
_cell.length_a   1.000
_cell.length_b   1.000
_cell.length_c   1.000
_cell.angle_alpha   90.00
_cell.angle_beta   90.00
_cell.angle_gamma   90.00
#
_symmetry.space_group_name_H-M   'P 1'
#
loop_
_entity.id
_entity.type
_entity.pdbx_description
1 polymer ?
#
loop_
_entity_poly.entity_id
_entity_poly.type
_entity_poly.pdbx_seq_one_letter_code
_entity_poly.pdbx_strand_id
1 'polypeptide(L)'
;MNIDDAAELFGLPWGSATAVYGWVPDPFAMDGIVDRLAAELPAPRYQLETWKSLNAQLLGVLAVEKNMMFFLLIFIVLVAAFSIANTLITSVYQKTREIGLIKALGGGRFQVMQIFMLQGLVVGVAGSLAGTLFGWLVIYGRHGIMRTVAKITGQQLFPPEMYYFNELPAHIVPGDVLVIVVSAIVLCTAGGIIPALRAARLDPARALRYE
;
A
#
# COMPACT_ATOMS: atom_id res chain seq x y z
N MET A 1 -21.78 1.90 39.52
CA MET A 1 -21.39 1.33 40.83
C MET A 1 -20.28 2.22 41.35
N ASN A 2 -20.45 2.81 42.53
CA ASN A 2 -19.43 3.68 43.09
C ASN A 2 -18.21 2.85 43.51
N ILE A 3 -17.01 3.45 43.56
CA ILE A 3 -15.78 2.68 43.86
C ILE A 3 -15.83 2.06 45.27
N ASP A 4 -16.53 2.73 46.18
CA ASP A 4 -16.74 2.29 47.55
C ASP A 4 -17.69 1.09 47.63
N ASP A 5 -18.80 1.10 46.87
CA ASP A 5 -19.73 -0.04 46.79
C ASP A 5 -19.05 -1.30 46.23
N ALA A 6 -18.14 -1.10 45.27
CA ALA A 6 -17.36 -2.20 44.69
C ALA A 6 -16.34 -2.75 45.70
N ALA A 7 -15.67 -1.88 46.46
CA ALA A 7 -14.72 -2.31 47.48
C ALA A 7 -15.39 -3.14 48.59
N GLU A 8 -16.59 -2.76 49.02
CA GLU A 8 -17.38 -3.51 50.00
C GLU A 8 -17.80 -4.89 49.48
N LEU A 9 -18.26 -4.97 48.22
CA LEU A 9 -18.65 -6.24 47.58
C LEU A 9 -17.48 -7.22 47.46
N PHE A 10 -16.27 -6.73 47.17
CA PHE A 10 -15.06 -7.53 46.99
C PHE A 10 -14.25 -7.74 48.29
N GLY A 11 -14.72 -7.23 49.43
CA GLY A 11 -14.03 -7.37 50.72
C GLY A 11 -12.68 -6.63 50.78
N LEU A 12 -12.54 -5.57 50.00
CA LEU A 12 -11.32 -4.78 49.88
C LEU A 12 -11.33 -3.59 50.86
N PRO A 13 -10.17 -3.15 51.38
CA PRO A 13 -10.09 -1.95 52.21
C PRO A 13 -10.67 -0.72 51.51
N TRP A 14 -11.30 0.17 52.27
CA TRP A 14 -11.84 1.44 51.76
C TRP A 14 -10.75 2.24 51.02
N GLY A 15 -11.06 2.68 49.80
CA GLY A 15 -10.12 3.41 48.94
C GLY A 15 -9.07 2.56 48.21
N SER A 16 -9.18 1.22 48.22
CA SER A 16 -8.32 0.34 47.42
C SER A 16 -8.95 0.00 46.07
N ALA A 17 -8.12 -0.04 45.02
CA ALA A 17 -8.53 -0.35 43.66
C ALA A 17 -7.63 -1.45 43.08
N THR A 18 -8.24 -2.45 42.44
CA THR A 18 -7.53 -3.58 41.81
C THR A 18 -6.88 -3.18 40.48
N ALA A 19 -7.51 -2.27 39.72
CA ALA A 19 -7.01 -1.78 38.44
C ALA A 19 -7.41 -0.32 38.22
N VAL A 20 -6.52 0.45 37.61
CA VAL A 20 -6.78 1.83 37.19
C VAL A 20 -6.71 1.87 35.67
N TYR A 21 -7.83 2.25 35.03
CA TYR A 21 -7.89 2.40 33.58
C TYR A 21 -7.71 3.86 33.20
N GLY A 22 -6.78 4.12 32.29
CA GLY A 22 -6.54 5.43 31.69
C GLY A 22 -6.79 5.39 30.19
N TRP A 23 -7.31 6.49 29.65
CA TRP A 23 -7.53 6.64 28.21
C TRP A 23 -6.45 7.54 27.62
N VAL A 24 -5.88 7.11 26.49
CA VAL A 24 -4.92 7.89 25.71
C VAL A 24 -5.57 8.23 24.36
N PRO A 25 -5.35 9.45 23.80
CA PRO A 25 -5.94 9.84 22.52
C PRO A 25 -5.52 8.93 21.34
N ASP A 26 -4.29 8.41 21.36
CA ASP A 26 -3.78 7.49 20.34
C ASP A 26 -3.19 6.23 21.00
N PRO A 27 -3.83 5.06 20.83
CA PRO A 27 -3.33 3.78 21.33
C PRO A 27 -2.01 3.32 20.70
N PHE A 28 -1.65 3.83 19.51
CA PHE A 28 -0.43 3.42 18.81
C PHE A 28 0.79 4.26 19.22
N ALA A 29 0.59 5.47 19.75
CA ALA A 29 1.63 6.37 20.24
C ALA A 29 1.84 6.29 21.76
N MET A 30 1.63 5.12 22.36
CA MET A 30 1.73 4.94 23.81
C MET A 30 3.12 4.56 24.32
N ASP A 31 4.03 4.09 23.46
CA ASP A 31 5.31 3.50 23.88
C ASP A 31 6.11 4.44 24.82
N GLY A 32 6.19 5.74 24.51
CA GLY A 32 6.88 6.72 25.37
C GLY A 32 6.14 7.09 26.67
N ILE A 33 4.81 6.95 26.72
CA ILE A 33 4.01 7.14 27.96
C ILE A 33 4.17 5.92 28.86
N VAL A 34 4.16 4.74 28.25
CA VAL A 34 4.36 3.44 28.90
C VAL A 34 5.74 3.36 29.54
N ASP A 35 6.80 3.80 28.84
CA ASP A 35 8.16 3.81 29.38
C ASP A 35 8.29 4.73 30.62
N ARG A 36 7.64 5.90 30.61
CA ARG A 36 7.63 6.82 31.76
C ARG A 36 6.84 6.24 32.93
N LEU A 37 5.67 5.67 32.68
CA LEU A 37 4.85 5.02 33.70
C LEU A 37 5.55 3.80 34.29
N ALA A 38 6.23 3.01 33.47
CA ALA A 38 7.02 1.86 33.93
C ALA A 38 8.20 2.29 34.83
N ALA A 39 8.78 3.47 34.58
CA ALA A 39 9.83 4.03 35.43
C ALA A 39 9.29 4.58 36.77
N GLU A 40 8.11 5.17 36.78
CA GLU A 40 7.46 5.72 38.00
C GLU A 40 6.76 4.64 38.84
N LEU A 41 6.28 3.55 38.21
CA LEU A 41 5.53 2.46 38.83
C LEU A 41 6.26 1.12 38.62
N PRO A 42 7.38 0.88 39.30
CA PRO A 42 8.19 -0.31 39.07
C PRO A 42 7.52 -1.61 39.54
N ALA A 43 7.79 -2.69 38.79
CA ALA A 43 7.45 -4.06 39.18
C ALA A 43 8.18 -4.49 40.47
N PRO A 44 7.61 -5.38 41.31
CA PRO A 44 6.42 -6.22 41.07
C PRO A 44 5.10 -5.65 41.62
N ARG A 45 5.11 -4.44 42.21
CA ARG A 45 3.94 -3.89 42.91
C ARG A 45 2.83 -3.42 41.96
N TYR A 46 3.20 -3.02 40.75
CA TYR A 46 2.28 -2.56 39.71
C TYR A 46 2.57 -3.32 38.41
N GLN A 47 1.50 -3.81 37.76
CA GLN A 47 1.57 -4.39 36.42
C GLN A 47 0.89 -3.43 35.45
N LEU A 48 1.64 -2.97 34.46
CA LEU A 48 1.15 -2.07 33.43
C LEU A 48 0.76 -2.90 32.20
N GLU A 49 -0.55 -3.04 31.96
CA GLU A 49 -1.07 -3.65 30.74
C GLU A 49 -1.58 -2.58 29.79
N THR A 50 -1.18 -2.67 28.52
CA THR A 50 -1.62 -1.74 27.49
C THR A 50 -2.64 -2.41 26.58
N TRP A 51 -3.52 -1.64 25.96
CA TRP A 51 -4.44 -2.19 24.95
C TRP A 51 -3.68 -2.91 23.80
N LYS A 52 -2.51 -2.38 23.42
CA LYS A 52 -1.61 -2.99 22.41
C LYS A 52 -1.06 -4.34 22.88
N SER A 53 -0.69 -4.47 24.16
CA SER A 53 -0.27 -5.75 24.79
C SER A 53 -1.42 -6.76 24.77
N LEU A 54 -2.59 -6.35 25.27
CA LEU A 54 -3.78 -7.20 25.37
C LEU A 54 -4.25 -7.70 24.00
N ASN A 55 -4.03 -6.93 22.93
CA ASN A 55 -4.43 -7.26 21.56
C ASN A 55 -3.25 -7.61 20.64
N ALA A 56 -2.07 -7.93 21.20
CA ALA A 56 -0.86 -8.17 20.42
C ALA A 56 -1.02 -9.29 19.38
N GLN A 57 -1.80 -10.34 19.69
CA GLN A 57 -2.10 -11.42 18.75
C GLN A 57 -2.89 -10.92 17.54
N LEU A 58 -3.96 -10.14 17.76
CA LEU A 58 -4.78 -9.57 16.67
C LEU A 58 -3.95 -8.61 15.82
N LEU A 59 -3.18 -7.71 16.46
CA LEU A 59 -2.30 -6.78 15.75
C LEU A 59 -1.21 -7.51 14.96
N GLY A 60 -0.67 -8.61 15.50
CA GLY A 60 0.28 -9.46 14.80
C GLY A 60 -0.30 -10.12 13.55
N VAL A 61 -1.52 -10.64 13.63
CA VAL A 61 -2.23 -11.21 12.47
C VAL A 61 -2.46 -10.15 11.39
N LEU A 62 -2.94 -8.96 11.77
CA LEU A 62 -3.15 -7.84 10.84
C LEU A 62 -1.84 -7.39 10.18
N ALA A 63 -0.74 -7.36 10.92
CA ALA A 63 0.58 -7.01 10.37
C ALA A 63 1.07 -8.06 9.36
N VAL A 64 0.90 -9.34 9.66
CA VAL A 64 1.24 -10.43 8.72
C VAL A 64 0.38 -10.35 7.47
N GLU A 65 -0.92 -10.12 7.60
CA GLU A 65 -1.84 -9.95 6.46
C GLU A 65 -1.43 -8.77 5.57
N LYS A 66 -1.13 -7.61 6.18
CA LYS A 66 -0.64 -6.43 5.45
C LYS A 66 0.67 -6.71 4.73
N ASN A 67 1.61 -7.41 5.37
CA ASN A 67 2.87 -7.80 4.73
C ASN A 67 2.64 -8.75 3.55
N MET A 68 1.72 -9.71 3.68
CA MET A 68 1.37 -10.61 2.59
C MET A 68 0.79 -9.84 1.38
N MET A 69 -0.13 -8.89 1.62
CA MET A 69 -0.66 -8.02 0.56
C MET A 69 0.44 -7.20 -0.12
N PHE A 70 1.42 -6.69 0.63
CA PHE A 70 2.56 -5.97 0.08
C PHE A 70 3.39 -6.86 -0.86
N PHE A 71 3.68 -8.11 -0.48
CA PHE A 71 4.38 -9.05 -1.36
C PHE A 71 3.60 -9.37 -2.64
N LEU A 72 2.29 -9.62 -2.52
CA LEU A 72 1.43 -9.86 -3.69
C LEU A 72 1.43 -8.67 -4.65
N LEU A 73 1.34 -7.45 -4.12
CA LEU A 73 1.38 -6.23 -4.91
C LEU A 73 2.69 -6.11 -5.71
N ILE A 74 3.84 -6.41 -5.09
CA ILE A 74 5.14 -6.40 -5.78
C ILE A 74 5.11 -7.32 -7.00
N PHE A 75 4.58 -8.54 -6.89
CA PHE A 75 4.51 -9.46 -8.02
C PHE A 75 3.62 -8.92 -9.15
N ILE A 76 2.46 -8.36 -8.81
CA ILE A 76 1.55 -7.76 -9.81
C ILE A 76 2.25 -6.61 -10.54
N VAL A 77 2.92 -5.73 -9.81
CA VAL A 77 3.66 -4.59 -10.39
C VAL A 77 4.82 -5.07 -11.26
N LEU A 78 5.55 -6.12 -10.85
CA LEU A 78 6.62 -6.70 -11.67
C LEU A 78 6.09 -7.23 -13.00
N VAL A 79 5.00 -8.00 -12.98
CA VAL A 79 4.35 -8.51 -14.20
C VAL A 79 3.94 -7.35 -15.11
N ALA A 80 3.31 -6.30 -14.55
CA ALA A 80 2.92 -5.11 -15.30
C ALA A 80 4.15 -4.38 -15.90
N ALA A 81 5.24 -4.24 -15.15
CA ALA A 81 6.46 -3.61 -15.63
C ALA A 81 7.08 -4.39 -16.81
N PHE A 82 7.06 -5.72 -16.79
CA PHE A 82 7.48 -6.54 -17.92
C PHE A 82 6.58 -6.34 -19.16
N SER A 83 5.27 -6.27 -18.97
CA SER A 83 4.33 -5.98 -20.06
C SER A 83 4.62 -4.63 -20.70
N ILE A 84 4.85 -3.58 -19.89
CA ILE A 84 5.21 -2.23 -20.38
C ILE A 84 6.55 -2.27 -21.12
N ALA A 85 7.56 -2.94 -20.56
CA ALA A 85 8.86 -3.08 -21.20
C ALA A 85 8.73 -3.74 -22.58
N ASN A 86 7.94 -4.81 -22.70
CA ASN A 86 7.66 -5.46 -23.99
C ASN A 86 6.97 -4.52 -24.97
N THR A 87 5.97 -3.76 -24.54
CA THR A 87 5.30 -2.77 -25.39
C THR A 87 6.26 -1.68 -25.86
N LEU A 88 7.11 -1.16 -24.97
CA LEU A 88 8.12 -0.15 -25.32
C LEU A 88 9.16 -0.71 -26.28
N ILE A 89 9.63 -1.95 -26.07
CA ILE A 89 10.54 -2.64 -27.00
C ILE A 89 9.89 -2.73 -28.40
N THR A 90 8.64 -3.17 -28.49
CA THR A 90 7.91 -3.22 -29.77
C THR A 90 7.79 -1.83 -30.40
N SER A 91 7.52 -0.79 -29.61
CA SER A 91 7.47 0.59 -30.09
C SER A 91 8.81 1.05 -30.68
N VAL A 92 9.94 0.72 -30.03
CA VAL A 92 11.28 0.99 -30.56
C VAL A 92 11.48 0.33 -31.93
N TYR A 93 11.09 -0.94 -32.07
CA TYR A 93 11.22 -1.65 -33.34
C TYR A 93 10.39 -0.99 -34.46
N GLN A 94 9.14 -0.65 -34.20
CA GLN A 94 8.27 0.04 -35.16
C GLN A 94 8.79 1.43 -35.55
N LYS A 95 9.48 2.11 -34.62
CA LYS A 95 9.98 3.48 -34.76
C LYS A 95 11.47 3.54 -35.17
N THR A 96 12.07 2.43 -35.58
CA THR A 96 13.52 2.34 -35.89
C THR A 96 13.97 3.36 -36.93
N ARG A 97 13.16 3.62 -37.97
CA ARG A 97 13.47 4.61 -39.03
C ARG A 97 13.50 6.04 -38.49
N GLU A 98 12.52 6.41 -37.66
CA GLU A 98 12.44 7.73 -37.04
C GLU A 98 13.64 7.96 -36.09
N ILE A 99 14.03 6.94 -35.31
CA ILE A 99 15.22 6.99 -34.46
C ILE A 99 16.49 7.15 -35.29
N GLY A 100 16.59 6.45 -36.42
CA GLY A 100 17.70 6.56 -37.37
C GLY A 100 17.82 7.97 -37.96
N LEU A 101 16.70 8.60 -38.32
CA LEU A 101 16.65 9.97 -38.83
C LEU A 101 17.08 10.99 -37.76
N ILE A 102 16.61 10.83 -36.51
CA ILE A 102 17.06 11.68 -35.38
C ILE A 102 18.58 11.57 -35.18
N LYS A 103 19.13 10.35 -35.25
CA LYS A 103 20.58 10.14 -35.14
C LYS A 103 21.37 10.71 -36.32
N ALA A 104 20.82 10.62 -37.55
CA ALA A 104 21.45 11.18 -38.74
C ALA A 104 21.48 12.71 -38.72
N LEU A 105 20.49 13.36 -38.10
CA LEU A 105 20.47 14.81 -37.86
C LEU A 105 21.37 15.26 -36.69
N GLY A 106 22.13 14.35 -36.07
CA GLY A 106 23.04 14.66 -34.96
C GLY A 106 22.47 14.40 -33.55
N GLY A 107 21.29 13.79 -33.45
CA GLY A 107 20.68 13.44 -32.16
C GLY A 107 21.52 12.42 -31.36
N GLY A 108 21.80 12.76 -30.10
CA GLY A 108 22.63 11.94 -29.22
C GLY A 108 21.92 10.68 -28.70
N ARG A 109 22.71 9.66 -28.30
CA ARG A 109 22.20 8.42 -27.68
C ARG A 109 21.37 8.70 -26.42
N PHE A 110 21.78 9.70 -25.63
CA PHE A 110 21.07 10.14 -24.42
C PHE A 110 19.70 10.75 -24.73
N GLN A 111 19.58 11.51 -25.82
CA GLN A 111 18.32 12.15 -26.20
C GLN A 111 17.27 11.13 -26.61
N VAL A 112 17.68 10.09 -27.35
CA VAL A 112 16.81 8.94 -27.68
C VAL A 112 16.40 8.20 -26.40
N MET A 113 17.34 7.96 -25.47
CA MET A 113 17.06 7.29 -24.20
C MET A 113 16.06 8.08 -23.33
N GLN A 114 16.17 9.41 -23.28
CA GLN A 114 15.26 10.29 -22.54
C GLN A 114 13.82 10.22 -23.07
N ILE A 115 13.62 10.11 -24.38
CA ILE A 115 12.27 10.00 -24.95
C ILE A 115 11.55 8.75 -24.43
N PHE A 116 12.22 7.60 -24.45
CA PHE A 116 11.64 6.34 -23.97
C PHE A 116 11.48 6.30 -22.45
N MET A 117 12.40 6.90 -21.69
CA MET A 117 12.25 7.07 -20.25
C MET A 117 11.05 7.97 -19.90
N LEU A 118 10.88 9.09 -20.62
CA LEU A 118 9.73 9.98 -20.44
C LEU A 118 8.42 9.29 -20.80
N GLN A 119 8.41 8.48 -21.86
CA GLN A 119 7.25 7.67 -22.23
C GLN A 119 6.89 6.67 -21.11
N GLY A 120 7.87 5.99 -20.53
CA GLY A 120 7.67 5.11 -19.37
C GLY A 120 7.13 5.86 -18.16
N LEU A 121 7.66 7.06 -17.88
CA LEU A 121 7.19 7.92 -16.80
C LEU A 121 5.74 8.37 -17.01
N VAL A 122 5.39 8.81 -18.22
CA VAL A 122 4.02 9.26 -18.55
C VAL A 122 3.04 8.11 -18.39
N VAL A 123 3.37 6.91 -18.87
CA VAL A 123 2.54 5.71 -18.70
C VAL A 123 2.40 5.36 -17.21
N GLY A 124 3.50 5.41 -16.45
CA GLY A 124 3.50 5.16 -15.01
C GLY A 124 2.60 6.14 -14.25
N VAL A 125 2.75 7.45 -14.48
CA VAL A 125 1.96 8.50 -13.82
C VAL A 125 0.49 8.40 -14.20
N ALA A 126 0.18 8.29 -15.50
CA ALA A 126 -1.21 8.17 -15.95
C ALA A 126 -1.88 6.89 -15.42
N GLY A 127 -1.16 5.77 -15.45
CA GLY A 127 -1.62 4.49 -14.91
C GLY A 127 -1.86 4.55 -13.40
N SER A 128 -0.94 5.14 -12.64
CA SER A 128 -1.10 5.30 -11.19
C SER A 128 -2.26 6.22 -10.84
N LEU A 129 -2.42 7.36 -11.53
CA LEU A 129 -3.57 8.26 -11.31
C LEU A 129 -4.89 7.58 -11.62
N ALA A 130 -5.00 6.92 -12.77
CA ALA A 130 -6.20 6.21 -13.17
C ALA A 130 -6.51 5.05 -12.21
N GLY A 131 -5.48 4.29 -11.80
CA GLY A 131 -5.59 3.18 -10.87
C GLY A 131 -6.02 3.62 -9.46
N THR A 132 -5.44 4.70 -8.94
CA THR A 132 -5.84 5.27 -7.64
C THR A 132 -7.28 5.79 -7.69
N LEU A 133 -7.67 6.51 -8.75
CA LEU A 133 -9.04 6.98 -8.91
C LEU A 133 -10.03 5.81 -9.01
N PHE A 134 -9.69 4.78 -9.77
CA PHE A 134 -10.50 3.58 -9.90
C PHE A 134 -10.62 2.83 -8.56
N GLY A 135 -9.51 2.65 -7.85
CA GLY A 135 -9.51 2.05 -6.51
C GLY A 135 -10.37 2.84 -5.52
N TRP A 136 -10.29 4.17 -5.54
CA TRP A 136 -11.14 5.03 -4.72
C TRP A 136 -12.62 4.88 -5.06
N LEU A 137 -12.97 4.84 -6.35
CA LEU A 137 -14.34 4.61 -6.80
C LEU A 137 -14.88 3.24 -6.35
N VAL A 138 -14.05 2.21 -6.38
CA VAL A 138 -14.40 0.87 -5.88
C VAL A 138 -14.64 0.89 -4.37
N ILE A 139 -13.80 1.59 -3.59
CA ILE A 139 -13.98 1.72 -2.13
C ILE A 139 -15.28 2.48 -1.80
N TYR A 140 -15.61 3.51 -2.57
CA TYR A 140 -16.87 4.25 -2.43
C TYR A 140 -18.08 3.38 -2.82
N GLY A 141 -17.97 2.65 -3.93
CA GLY A 141 -18.99 1.75 -4.45
C GLY A 141 -19.12 0.40 -3.73
N ARG A 142 -18.31 0.14 -2.69
CA ARG A 142 -18.20 -1.18 -2.04
C ARG A 142 -19.54 -1.72 -1.54
N HIS A 143 -20.40 -0.86 -1.00
CA HIS A 143 -21.73 -1.25 -0.53
C HIS A 143 -22.62 -1.76 -1.67
N GLY A 144 -22.56 -1.12 -2.84
CA GLY A 144 -23.29 -1.53 -4.03
C GLY A 144 -22.78 -2.86 -4.59
N ILE A 145 -21.45 -3.05 -4.59
CA ILE A 145 -20.80 -4.30 -5.01
C ILE A 145 -21.23 -5.44 -4.07
N MET A 146 -21.14 -5.24 -2.76
CA MET A 146 -21.58 -6.24 -1.76
C MET A 146 -23.03 -6.67 -1.96
N ARG A 147 -23.96 -5.72 -2.11
CA ARG A 147 -25.39 -6.04 -2.32
C ARG A 147 -25.61 -6.81 -3.62
N THR A 148 -24.89 -6.45 -4.67
CA THR A 148 -25.01 -7.13 -5.97
C THR A 148 -24.49 -8.57 -5.89
N VAL A 149 -23.32 -8.77 -5.28
CA VAL A 149 -22.76 -10.13 -5.08
C VAL A 149 -23.66 -10.95 -4.17
N ALA A 150 -24.17 -10.39 -3.07
CA ALA A 150 -25.09 -11.10 -2.18
C ALA A 150 -26.39 -11.52 -2.88
N LYS A 151 -26.92 -10.70 -3.80
CA LYS A 151 -28.10 -11.05 -4.62
C LYS A 151 -27.82 -12.20 -5.61
N ILE A 152 -26.61 -12.27 -6.15
CA ILE A 152 -26.23 -13.29 -7.14
C ILE A 152 -25.89 -14.61 -6.44
N THR A 153 -25.16 -14.57 -5.32
CA THR A 153 -24.67 -15.75 -4.61
C THR A 153 -25.70 -16.30 -3.62
N GLY A 154 -26.72 -15.52 -3.24
CA GLY A 154 -27.78 -15.93 -2.30
C GLY A 154 -27.30 -16.09 -0.85
N GLN A 155 -26.05 -15.72 -0.55
CA GLN A 155 -25.47 -15.72 0.80
C GLN A 155 -25.07 -14.29 1.19
N GLN A 156 -25.36 -13.91 2.44
CA GLN A 156 -24.79 -12.70 3.02
C GLN A 156 -23.31 -12.97 3.30
N LEU A 157 -22.42 -12.42 2.47
CA LEU A 157 -20.96 -12.64 2.60
C LEU A 157 -20.41 -12.20 3.97
N PHE A 158 -21.10 -11.27 4.64
CA PHE A 158 -20.74 -10.76 5.95
C PHE A 158 -22.02 -10.58 6.78
N PRO A 159 -22.49 -11.63 7.48
CA PRO A 159 -23.63 -11.51 8.40
C PRO A 159 -23.23 -10.57 9.55
N PRO A 160 -24.00 -9.49 9.82
CA PRO A 160 -23.73 -8.57 10.94
C PRO A 160 -23.63 -9.29 12.29
N GLU A 161 -24.32 -10.43 12.43
CA GLU A 161 -24.37 -11.22 13.67
C GLU A 161 -23.06 -11.94 13.97
N MET A 162 -22.23 -12.25 12.97
CA MET A 162 -20.96 -12.96 13.18
C MET A 162 -19.77 -12.01 13.31
N TYR A 163 -19.81 -10.86 12.62
CA TYR A 163 -18.68 -9.92 12.56
C TYR A 163 -18.83 -8.69 13.46
N TYR A 164 -19.99 -8.44 14.08
CA TYR A 164 -20.25 -7.26 14.95
C TYR A 164 -19.95 -5.89 14.29
N PHE A 165 -19.70 -5.85 12.98
CA PHE A 165 -19.50 -4.64 12.18
C PHE A 165 -20.67 -4.48 11.22
N ASN A 166 -21.41 -3.38 11.32
CA ASN A 166 -22.55 -3.08 10.43
C ASN A 166 -22.12 -2.73 9.00
N GLU A 167 -20.86 -2.33 8.81
CA GLU A 167 -20.26 -2.00 7.52
C GLU A 167 -18.79 -2.41 7.53
N LEU A 168 -18.22 -2.79 6.37
CA LEU A 168 -16.77 -2.95 6.24
C LEU A 168 -16.13 -1.56 6.37
N PRO A 169 -15.42 -1.24 7.48
CA PRO A 169 -14.80 0.06 7.63
C PRO A 169 -13.55 0.10 6.73
N ALA A 170 -13.58 0.95 5.71
CA ALA A 170 -12.45 1.15 4.81
C ALA A 170 -11.61 2.34 5.30
N HIS A 171 -10.58 2.06 6.10
CA HIS A 171 -9.62 3.08 6.50
C HIS A 171 -8.50 3.17 5.47
N ILE A 172 -8.54 4.21 4.64
CA ILE A 172 -7.48 4.50 3.68
C ILE A 172 -6.36 5.24 4.43
N VAL A 173 -5.23 4.59 4.62
CA VAL A 173 -4.02 5.21 5.17
C VAL A 173 -3.29 5.91 4.03
N PRO A 174 -3.20 7.26 3.99
CA PRO A 174 -2.59 7.98 2.87
C PRO A 174 -1.12 7.60 2.65
N GLY A 175 -0.40 7.25 3.72
CA GLY A 175 0.99 6.79 3.65
C GLY A 175 1.15 5.51 2.83
N ASP A 176 0.27 4.53 3.02
CA ASP A 176 0.30 3.27 2.25
C ASP A 176 0.03 3.54 0.77
N VAL A 177 -0.97 4.37 0.47
CA VAL A 177 -1.30 4.75 -0.92
C VAL A 177 -0.12 5.46 -1.58
N LEU A 178 0.54 6.38 -0.87
CA LEU A 178 1.70 7.10 -1.38
C LEU A 178 2.87 6.15 -1.70
N VAL A 179 3.19 5.22 -0.79
CA VAL A 179 4.25 4.22 -1.01
C VAL A 179 3.94 3.35 -2.23
N ILE A 180 2.69 2.93 -2.40
CA ILE A 180 2.24 2.12 -3.55
C ILE A 180 2.35 2.92 -4.85
N VAL A 181 1.87 4.16 -4.89
CA VAL A 181 1.91 5.01 -6.08
C VAL A 181 3.36 5.31 -6.48
N VAL A 182 4.20 5.71 -5.52
CA VAL A 182 5.61 6.01 -5.78
C VAL A 182 6.36 4.77 -6.25
N SER A 183 6.20 3.63 -5.58
CA SER A 183 6.86 2.39 -5.98
C SER A 183 6.41 1.92 -7.37
N ALA A 184 5.12 2.03 -7.71
CA ALA A 184 4.62 1.71 -9.04
C ALA A 184 5.23 2.60 -10.13
N ILE A 185 5.27 3.92 -9.92
CA ILE A 185 5.88 4.87 -10.88
C ILE A 185 7.37 4.55 -11.07
N VAL A 186 8.09 4.30 -9.98
CA VAL A 186 9.52 3.94 -10.01
C VAL A 186 9.73 2.66 -10.78
N LEU A 187 8.95 1.61 -10.50
CA LEU A 187 9.07 0.30 -11.15
C LEU A 187 8.69 0.36 -12.64
N CYS A 188 7.64 1.10 -13.01
CA CYS A 188 7.26 1.32 -14.41
C CYS A 188 8.35 2.07 -15.18
N THR A 189 8.91 3.13 -14.57
CA THR A 189 10.00 3.91 -15.18
C THR A 189 11.27 3.05 -15.32
N ALA A 190 11.59 2.24 -14.30
CA ALA A 190 12.71 1.31 -14.33
C ALA A 190 12.54 0.23 -15.41
N GLY A 191 11.32 -0.27 -15.63
CA GLY A 191 10.99 -1.19 -16.73
C GLY A 191 11.31 -0.60 -18.11
N GLY A 192 11.26 0.73 -18.26
CA GLY A 192 11.62 1.46 -19.47
C GLY A 192 13.13 1.52 -19.76
N ILE A 193 14.00 1.22 -18.79
CA ILE A 193 15.46 1.32 -18.94
C ILE A 193 15.98 0.34 -20.00
N ILE A 194 15.53 -0.92 -19.95
CA ILE A 194 15.95 -1.98 -20.88
C ILE A 194 15.65 -1.60 -22.35
N PRO A 195 14.41 -1.21 -22.73
CA PRO A 195 14.12 -0.73 -24.09
C PRO A 195 14.90 0.54 -24.46
N ALA A 196 15.03 1.49 -23.54
CA ALA A 196 15.72 2.76 -23.81
C ALA A 196 17.20 2.53 -24.16
N LEU A 197 17.87 1.61 -23.45
CA LEU A 197 19.24 1.18 -23.76
C LEU A 197 19.33 0.47 -25.11
N ARG A 198 18.36 -0.37 -25.47
CA ARG A 198 18.31 -1.01 -26.79
C ARG A 198 18.14 0.02 -27.92
N ALA A 199 17.24 0.99 -27.75
CA ALA A 199 17.01 2.07 -28.72
C ALA A 199 18.26 2.95 -28.92
N ALA A 200 18.94 3.29 -27.82
CA ALA A 200 20.16 4.07 -27.84
C ALA A 200 21.31 3.38 -28.61
N ARG A 201 21.35 2.04 -28.63
CA ARG A 201 22.37 1.24 -29.33
C ARG A 201 22.05 0.92 -30.80
N LEU A 202 20.88 1.30 -31.33
CA LEU A 202 20.56 1.12 -32.75
C LEU A 202 21.53 1.90 -33.65
N ASP A 203 22.10 1.21 -34.64
CA ASP A 203 23.04 1.79 -35.60
C ASP A 203 22.27 2.48 -36.75
N PRO A 204 22.47 3.79 -36.98
CA PRO A 204 21.76 4.53 -38.04
C PRO A 204 21.97 3.91 -39.44
N ALA A 205 23.14 3.33 -39.71
CA ALA A 205 23.41 2.68 -40.99
C ALA A 205 22.57 1.41 -41.21
N ARG A 206 22.23 0.68 -40.14
CA ARG A 206 21.33 -0.48 -40.22
C ARG A 206 19.86 -0.07 -40.29
N ALA A 207 19.49 1.06 -39.68
CA ALA A 207 18.12 1.57 -39.71
C ALA A 207 17.66 2.03 -41.10
N LEU A 208 18.60 2.49 -41.95
CA LEU A 208 18.33 2.93 -43.32
C LEU A 208 18.53 1.83 -44.38
N ARG A 209 19.15 0.70 -44.02
CA ARG A 209 19.45 -0.43 -44.92
C ARG A 209 18.40 -1.55 -44.89
N TYR A 210 17.29 -1.37 -44.19
CA TYR A 210 16.10 -2.22 -44.38
C TYR A 210 15.29 -1.66 -45.56
N GLU A 211 15.95 -1.66 -46.72
CA GLU A 211 15.43 -1.79 -48.08
C GLU A 211 16.42 -2.71 -48.82
#